data_AF-A0A6N6S8X8-F1
#
_entry.id   AF-A0A6N6S8X8-F1
#
_cell.length_a   1.000
_cell.length_b   1.000
_cell.length_c   1.000
_cell.angle_alpha   90.00
_cell.angle_beta   90.00
_cell.angle_gamma   90.00
#
_symmetry.space_group_name_H-M   'P 1'
#
loop_
_entity.id
_entity.type
_entity.pdbx_description
1 polymer ?
#
loop_
_entity_poly.entity_id
_entity_poly.type
_entity_poly.pdbx_seq_one_letter_code
_entity_poly.pdbx_strand_id
1 'polypeptide(L)'
;MTDFFFYGTLCHPPLVRAVLGRAVAVEAATLPDHAVHLAEVAAFPMIVAGGAGAPGVLVRGLGPEDVARLDFYEAGFGFDTREMRVETAGGPATARVYFPQPGVWRPGAPWDLAAWVARWGAVVTAAAGDFMAQRGIVAPEKLWARYGMMLVRAGARLRAETEAEHVPMTLRMRAAPGDVSLRQGRQVYANYFAVEEFDLRFRRFDGGMSPEVNRGVFVAGDAVIVLPYDPLRDRVLLIEQFRMGPHGRGDPQPWLLEAPAGRVDGGETPEAAARREAEEEARLA
;
A
#
# COMPACT_ATOMS: atom_id res chain seq x y z
N MET A 1 27.11 -14.07 3.79
CA MET A 1 26.45 -13.42 2.64
C MET A 1 25.56 -14.47 2.00
N THR A 2 24.41 -14.06 1.48
CA THR A 2 23.37 -14.97 0.97
C THR A 2 22.81 -14.45 -0.35
N ASP A 3 22.68 -15.32 -1.34
CA ASP A 3 22.07 -14.99 -2.62
C ASP A 3 20.56 -15.25 -2.54
N PHE A 4 19.75 -14.36 -3.11
CA PHE A 4 18.29 -14.48 -3.14
C PHE A 4 17.78 -14.39 -4.58
N PHE A 5 16.81 -15.23 -4.91
CA PHE A 5 16.06 -15.13 -6.14
C PHE A 5 14.63 -14.68 -5.86
N PHE A 6 14.23 -13.59 -6.50
CA PHE A 6 12.89 -13.02 -6.44
C PHE A 6 12.16 -13.27 -7.76
N TYR A 7 10.88 -13.65 -7.70
CA TYR A 7 10.03 -13.91 -8.87
C TYR A 7 8.76 -13.04 -8.90
N GLY A 8 8.58 -12.22 -7.86
CA GLY A 8 7.33 -11.53 -7.54
C GLY A 8 7.47 -10.02 -7.42
N THR A 9 6.84 -9.44 -6.39
CA THR A 9 6.84 -7.97 -6.18
C THR A 9 8.26 -7.43 -5.97
N LEU A 10 9.14 -8.17 -5.29
CA LEU A 10 10.54 -7.79 -5.08
C LEU A 10 11.39 -7.75 -6.35
N CYS A 11 10.86 -8.20 -7.50
CA CYS A 11 11.47 -7.90 -8.81
C CYS A 11 11.34 -6.42 -9.19
N HIS A 12 10.45 -5.65 -8.54
CA HIS A 12 10.28 -4.22 -8.75
C HIS A 12 11.39 -3.43 -8.02
N PRO A 13 12.32 -2.77 -8.74
CA PRO A 13 13.49 -2.15 -8.11
C PRO A 13 13.19 -1.08 -7.05
N PRO A 14 12.17 -0.21 -7.22
CA PRO A 14 11.76 0.72 -6.17
C PRO A 14 11.33 0.02 -4.87
N LEU A 15 10.59 -1.09 -4.99
CA LEU A 15 10.12 -1.83 -3.82
C LEU A 15 11.27 -2.50 -3.08
N VAL A 16 12.13 -3.26 -3.77
CA VAL A 16 13.26 -3.93 -3.10
C VAL A 16 14.21 -2.92 -2.45
N ARG A 17 14.36 -1.73 -3.05
CA ARG A 17 15.11 -0.62 -2.43
C ARG A 17 14.45 -0.12 -1.14
N ALA A 18 13.14 0.05 -1.13
CA ALA A 18 12.41 0.44 0.07
C ALA A 18 12.54 -0.61 1.19
N VAL A 19 12.43 -1.90 0.82
CA VAL A 19 12.59 -3.02 1.76
C VAL A 19 14.02 -3.11 2.29
N LEU A 20 15.05 -3.05 1.43
CA LEU A 20 16.45 -3.17 1.86
C LEU A 20 17.06 -1.87 2.42
N GLY A 21 16.43 -0.72 2.17
CA GLY A 21 16.97 0.60 2.52
C GLY A 21 18.15 1.05 1.64
N ARG A 22 18.47 0.30 0.58
CA ARG A 22 19.57 0.58 -0.36
C ARG A 22 19.29 -0.03 -1.72
N ALA A 23 19.93 0.49 -2.76
CA ALA A 23 19.90 -0.16 -4.08
C ALA A 23 20.74 -1.45 -4.08
N VAL A 24 20.30 -2.42 -4.88
CA VAL A 24 21.00 -3.68 -5.13
C VAL A 24 21.11 -3.92 -6.63
N ALA A 25 22.21 -4.55 -7.05
CA ALA A 25 22.33 -5.05 -8.41
C ALA A 25 21.48 -6.31 -8.57
N VAL A 26 20.83 -6.43 -9.72
CA VAL A 26 19.96 -7.55 -10.05
C VAL A 26 20.44 -8.20 -11.36
N GLU A 27 20.43 -9.52 -11.40
CA GLU A 27 20.75 -10.33 -12.58
C GLU A 27 19.47 -11.08 -13.00
N ALA A 28 19.11 -11.10 -14.28
CA ALA A 28 17.97 -11.89 -14.73
C ALA A 28 18.22 -13.39 -14.49
N ALA A 29 17.23 -14.09 -13.95
CA ALA A 29 17.32 -15.50 -13.65
C ALA A 29 15.96 -16.19 -13.80
N THR A 30 15.97 -17.53 -13.89
CA THR A 30 14.77 -18.36 -13.96
C THR A 30 14.85 -19.47 -12.92
N LEU A 31 13.75 -19.70 -12.18
CA LEU A 31 13.61 -20.91 -11.38
C LEU A 31 12.91 -21.99 -12.23
N PRO A 32 13.59 -23.08 -12.62
CA PRO A 32 12.99 -24.14 -13.45
C PRO A 32 11.87 -24.88 -12.71
N ASP A 33 10.98 -25.53 -13.47
CA ASP A 33 9.87 -26.36 -12.95
C ASP A 33 8.90 -25.65 -12.00
N HIS A 34 8.78 -24.33 -12.13
CA HIS A 34 7.89 -23.51 -11.32
C HIS A 34 7.11 -22.52 -12.19
N ALA A 35 6.00 -22.03 -11.65
CA ALA A 35 5.19 -20.96 -12.21
C ALA A 35 4.81 -19.96 -11.12
N VAL A 36 4.55 -18.71 -11.51
CA VAL A 36 4.12 -17.66 -10.59
C VAL A 36 2.68 -17.31 -10.88
N HIS A 37 1.87 -17.26 -9.83
CA HIS A 37 0.45 -16.93 -9.88
C HIS A 37 0.14 -15.81 -8.89
N LEU A 38 -0.93 -15.05 -9.14
CA LEU A 38 -1.53 -14.22 -8.11
C LEU A 38 -2.14 -15.12 -7.02
N ALA A 39 -2.06 -14.71 -5.76
CA ALA A 39 -2.87 -15.31 -4.71
C ALA A 39 -4.36 -14.93 -4.93
N GLU A 40 -5.28 -15.89 -4.95
CA GLU A 40 -6.69 -15.72 -5.36
C GLU A 40 -7.42 -14.55 -4.66
N VAL A 41 -7.08 -14.26 -3.41
CA VAL A 41 -7.73 -13.25 -2.56
C VAL A 41 -6.85 -12.03 -2.27
N ALA A 42 -5.68 -11.91 -2.92
CA ALA A 42 -4.73 -10.86 -2.57
C ALA A 42 -3.84 -10.40 -3.75
N ALA A 43 -3.46 -9.13 -3.74
CA ALA A 43 -2.68 -8.49 -4.80
C ALA A 43 -1.16 -8.80 -4.72
N PHE A 44 -0.77 -10.03 -4.39
CA PHE A 44 0.63 -10.46 -4.34
C PHE A 44 0.86 -11.83 -5.01
N PRO A 45 2.08 -12.08 -5.51
CA PRO A 45 2.43 -13.31 -6.19
C PRO A 45 2.74 -14.44 -5.23
N MET A 46 2.49 -15.66 -5.68
CA MET A 46 2.94 -16.90 -5.07
C MET A 46 3.58 -17.80 -6.13
N ILE A 47 4.64 -18.50 -5.76
CA ILE A 47 5.26 -19.51 -6.63
C ILE A 47 4.71 -20.89 -6.32
N VAL A 48 4.45 -21.66 -7.37
CA VAL A 48 3.98 -23.05 -7.30
C VAL A 48 4.89 -23.96 -8.10
N ALA A 49 4.99 -25.21 -7.68
CA ALA A 49 5.69 -26.23 -8.44
C ALA A 49 4.88 -26.61 -9.69
N GLY A 50 5.60 -26.94 -10.77
CA GLY A 50 5.04 -27.17 -12.09
C GLY A 50 5.04 -25.90 -12.94
N GLY A 51 5.49 -26.01 -14.18
CA GLY A 51 5.59 -24.88 -15.13
C GLY A 51 6.84 -24.97 -16.00
N ALA A 52 6.93 -24.10 -17.00
CA ALA A 52 8.10 -24.02 -17.88
C ALA A 52 9.30 -23.30 -17.25
N GLY A 53 9.12 -22.69 -16.07
CA GLY A 53 10.12 -21.88 -15.37
C GLY A 53 9.54 -20.53 -14.96
N ALA A 54 9.83 -20.11 -13.73
CA ALA A 54 9.41 -18.84 -13.18
C ALA A 54 10.49 -17.77 -13.45
N PRO A 55 10.22 -16.74 -14.27
CA PRO A 55 11.18 -15.67 -14.49
C PRO A 55 11.30 -14.78 -13.24
N GLY A 56 12.49 -14.24 -13.03
CA GLY A 56 12.77 -13.41 -11.87
C GLY A 56 14.13 -12.74 -11.92
N VAL A 57 14.60 -12.32 -10.75
CA VAL A 57 15.90 -11.68 -10.58
C VAL A 57 16.69 -12.33 -9.45
N LEU A 58 17.97 -12.54 -9.68
CA LEU A 58 18.96 -12.97 -8.70
C LEU A 58 19.67 -11.74 -8.12
N VAL A 59 19.72 -11.68 -6.79
CA VAL A 59 20.45 -10.68 -6.01
C VAL A 59 21.51 -11.39 -5.19
N ARG A 60 22.76 -11.00 -5.39
CA ARG A 60 23.91 -11.68 -4.78
C ARG A 60 24.43 -10.96 -3.56
N GLY A 61 25.03 -11.73 -2.65
CA GLY A 61 25.88 -11.19 -1.60
C GLY A 61 25.16 -10.43 -0.49
N LEU A 62 23.88 -10.73 -0.21
CA LEU A 62 23.13 -10.03 0.83
C LEU A 62 23.69 -10.34 2.23
N GLY A 63 23.87 -9.29 3.03
CA GLY A 63 24.37 -9.40 4.40
C GLY A 63 23.26 -9.80 5.38
N PRO A 64 23.59 -10.14 6.64
CA PRO A 64 22.60 -10.53 7.64
C PRO A 64 21.48 -9.50 7.86
N GLU A 65 21.80 -8.20 7.80
CA GLU A 65 20.79 -7.13 7.95
C GLU A 65 19.85 -7.06 6.75
N ASP A 66 20.35 -7.26 5.52
CA ASP A 66 19.50 -7.32 4.33
C ASP A 66 18.49 -8.49 4.45
N VAL A 67 18.98 -9.66 4.87
CA VAL A 67 18.15 -10.85 5.09
C VAL A 67 17.10 -10.59 6.16
N ALA A 68 17.49 -10.01 7.30
CA ALA A 68 16.55 -9.69 8.39
C ALA A 68 15.48 -8.65 7.99
N ARG A 69 15.76 -7.78 7.02
CA ARG A 69 14.77 -6.84 6.47
C ARG A 69 13.81 -7.52 5.51
N LEU A 70 14.32 -8.40 4.64
CA LEU A 70 13.49 -9.22 3.76
C LEU A 70 12.58 -10.15 4.55
N ASP A 71 13.13 -10.88 5.52
CA ASP A 71 12.35 -11.80 6.36
C ASP A 71 11.26 -11.06 7.14
N PHE A 72 11.53 -9.86 7.64
CA PHE A 72 10.51 -9.05 8.30
C PHE A 72 9.38 -8.63 7.36
N TYR A 73 9.71 -8.24 6.12
CA TYR A 73 8.73 -7.84 5.11
C TYR A 73 7.90 -9.03 4.63
N GLU A 74 8.56 -10.16 4.31
CA GLU A 74 7.94 -11.38 3.77
C GLU A 74 7.19 -12.20 4.83
N ALA A 75 7.53 -12.07 6.12
CA ALA A 75 6.83 -12.76 7.21
C ALA A 75 5.33 -12.45 7.25
N GLY A 76 4.92 -11.23 6.84
CA GLY A 76 3.50 -10.87 6.74
C GLY A 76 2.71 -11.73 5.76
N PHE A 77 3.37 -12.31 4.76
CA PHE A 77 2.74 -13.10 3.70
C PHE A 77 2.68 -14.60 4.04
N GLY A 78 3.30 -15.05 5.14
CA GLY A 78 3.37 -16.47 5.49
C GLY A 78 4.25 -17.27 4.54
N PHE A 79 5.42 -16.72 4.18
CA PHE A 79 6.37 -17.35 3.27
C PHE A 79 7.60 -17.84 4.03
N ASP A 80 8.13 -19.00 3.62
CA ASP A 80 9.38 -19.55 4.15
C ASP A 80 10.44 -19.60 3.05
N THR A 81 11.72 -19.45 3.40
CA THR A 81 12.80 -19.56 2.42
C THR A 81 13.22 -21.00 2.16
N ARG A 82 13.50 -21.35 0.90
CA ARG A 82 14.15 -22.60 0.50
C ARG A 82 15.35 -22.31 -0.40
N GLU A 83 16.40 -23.11 -0.29
CA GLU A 83 17.52 -23.06 -1.23
C GLU A 83 17.16 -23.77 -2.52
N MET A 84 17.25 -23.04 -3.63
CA MET A 84 16.91 -23.53 -4.96
C MET A 84 18.04 -23.27 -5.94
N ARG A 85 18.11 -24.12 -6.97
CA ARG A 85 18.97 -23.89 -8.13
C ARG A 85 18.21 -23.07 -9.15
N VAL A 86 18.76 -21.91 -9.52
CA VAL A 86 18.22 -21.01 -10.56
C VAL A 86 19.16 -20.97 -11.75
N GLU A 87 18.62 -20.69 -12.92
CA GLU A 87 19.36 -20.54 -14.17
C GLU A 87 19.63 -19.07 -14.45
N THR A 88 20.88 -18.71 -14.76
CA THR A 88 21.25 -17.36 -15.20
C THR A 88 22.04 -17.42 -16.51
N ALA A 89 22.26 -16.27 -17.14
CA ALA A 89 23.10 -16.19 -18.34
C ALA A 89 24.55 -16.67 -18.09
N GLY A 90 25.04 -16.54 -16.85
CA GLY A 90 26.36 -17.02 -16.42
C GLY A 90 26.40 -18.49 -16.00
N GLY A 91 25.26 -19.20 -16.08
CA GLY A 91 25.12 -20.58 -15.63
C GLY A 91 24.27 -20.72 -14.37
N PRO A 92 24.14 -21.95 -13.84
CA PRO A 92 23.31 -22.21 -12.67
C PRO A 92 23.90 -21.59 -11.39
N ALA A 93 23.04 -21.05 -10.53
CA ALA A 93 23.40 -20.53 -9.22
C ALA A 93 22.47 -21.08 -8.13
N THR A 94 22.96 -21.15 -6.91
CA THR A 94 22.14 -21.48 -5.73
C THR A 94 21.70 -20.20 -5.05
N ALA A 95 20.40 -20.08 -4.78
CA ALA A 95 19.84 -18.90 -4.12
C ALA A 95 18.68 -19.29 -3.19
N ARG A 96 18.42 -18.47 -2.17
CA ARG A 96 17.21 -18.58 -1.35
C ARG A 96 16.02 -17.99 -2.09
N VAL A 97 14.88 -18.66 -1.99
CA VAL A 97 13.62 -18.29 -2.62
C VAL A 97 12.52 -18.35 -1.56
N TYR A 98 11.69 -17.31 -1.48
CA TYR A 98 10.51 -17.32 -0.61
C TYR A 98 9.39 -18.15 -1.24
N PHE A 99 8.87 -19.13 -0.50
CA PHE A 99 7.76 -19.97 -0.91
C PHE A 99 6.56 -19.76 0.01
N PRO A 100 5.33 -19.71 -0.53
CA PRO A 100 4.14 -19.70 0.31
C PRO A 100 4.09 -20.96 1.20
N GLN A 101 3.72 -20.79 2.47
CA GLN A 101 3.45 -21.91 3.35
C GLN A 101 2.30 -22.77 2.80
N PRO A 102 2.39 -24.11 2.89
CA PRO A 102 1.37 -25.01 2.33
C PRO A 102 -0.03 -24.72 2.89
N GLY A 103 -1.01 -24.59 2.00
CA GLY A 103 -2.42 -24.40 2.38
C GLY A 103 -2.81 -22.99 2.80
N VAL A 104 -1.86 -22.04 2.89
CA VAL A 104 -2.16 -20.64 3.25
C VAL A 104 -2.80 -19.90 2.08
N TRP A 105 -2.30 -20.10 0.85
CA TRP A 105 -2.77 -19.40 -0.34
C TRP A 105 -3.17 -20.36 -1.47
N ARG A 106 -4.11 -19.92 -2.30
CA ARG A 106 -4.54 -20.63 -3.51
C ARG A 106 -4.06 -19.89 -4.75
N PRO A 107 -3.52 -20.61 -5.76
CA PRO A 107 -3.08 -20.00 -6.99
C PRO A 107 -4.30 -19.54 -7.83
N GLY A 108 -4.29 -18.27 -8.21
CA GLY A 108 -5.24 -17.65 -9.12
C GLY A 108 -4.65 -17.48 -10.53
N ALA A 109 -4.92 -16.32 -11.14
CA ALA A 109 -4.46 -16.00 -12.48
C ALA A 109 -2.92 -15.99 -12.58
N PRO A 110 -2.35 -16.24 -13.78
CA PRO A 110 -0.91 -16.11 -14.00
C PRO A 110 -0.38 -14.74 -13.60
N TRP A 111 0.81 -14.71 -13.01
CA TRP A 111 1.45 -13.47 -12.60
C TRP A 111 1.98 -12.67 -13.80
N ASP A 112 1.69 -11.37 -13.79
CA ASP A 112 2.25 -10.40 -14.72
C ASP A 112 2.82 -9.23 -13.91
N LEU A 113 4.15 -9.16 -13.85
CA LEU A 113 4.86 -8.10 -13.13
C LEU A 113 4.58 -6.72 -13.73
N ALA A 114 4.46 -6.59 -15.06
CA ALA A 114 4.25 -5.31 -15.70
C ALA A 114 2.84 -4.77 -15.38
N ALA A 115 1.82 -5.62 -15.48
CA ALA A 115 0.46 -5.27 -15.08
C ALA A 115 0.38 -4.94 -13.58
N TRP A 116 1.08 -5.70 -12.74
CA TRP A 116 1.15 -5.41 -11.31
C TRP A 116 1.85 -4.08 -11.02
N VAL A 117 2.99 -3.79 -11.67
CA VAL A 117 3.70 -2.52 -11.48
C VAL A 117 2.83 -1.34 -11.88
N ALA A 118 2.13 -1.44 -13.01
CA ALA A 118 1.25 -0.37 -13.50
C ALA A 118 0.11 -0.03 -12.51
N ARG A 119 -0.44 -1.04 -11.83
CA ARG A 119 -1.58 -0.86 -10.90
C ARG A 119 -1.15 -0.64 -9.44
N TRP A 120 -0.15 -1.36 -8.98
CA TRP A 120 0.20 -1.50 -7.56
C TRP A 120 1.61 -1.03 -7.22
N GLY A 121 2.50 -0.89 -8.19
CA GLY A 121 3.94 -0.67 -7.94
C GLY A 121 4.22 0.54 -7.05
N ALA A 122 3.61 1.69 -7.35
CA ALA A 122 3.79 2.92 -6.57
C ALA A 122 3.21 2.80 -5.15
N VAL A 123 1.95 2.37 -5.03
CA VAL A 123 1.26 2.28 -3.73
C VAL A 123 1.87 1.23 -2.82
N VAL A 124 2.25 0.06 -3.34
CA VAL A 124 2.90 -0.99 -2.56
C VAL A 124 4.29 -0.55 -2.13
N THR A 125 5.04 0.17 -2.98
CA THR A 125 6.34 0.74 -2.59
C THR A 125 6.21 1.75 -1.45
N ALA A 126 5.23 2.65 -1.52
CA ALA A 126 4.97 3.62 -0.45
C ALA A 126 4.52 2.93 0.85
N ALA A 127 3.59 1.96 0.75
CA ALA A 127 3.13 1.18 1.90
C ALA A 127 4.25 0.32 2.52
N ALA A 128 5.19 -0.19 1.72
CA ALA A 128 6.37 -0.89 2.22
C ALA A 128 7.26 0.03 3.07
N GLY A 129 7.35 1.32 2.72
CA GLY A 129 8.01 2.32 3.57
C GLY A 129 7.37 2.40 4.96
N ASP A 130 6.04 2.53 5.02
CA ASP A 130 5.28 2.56 6.28
C ASP A 130 5.46 1.25 7.07
N PHE A 131 5.45 0.10 6.38
CA PHE A 131 5.65 -1.22 6.99
C PHE A 131 7.06 -1.36 7.59
N MET A 132 8.09 -1.03 6.82
CA MET A 132 9.49 -1.14 7.24
C MET A 132 9.85 -0.17 8.36
N ALA A 133 9.18 0.98 8.46
CA ALA A 133 9.35 1.92 9.57
C ALA A 133 8.92 1.34 10.94
N GLN A 134 8.13 0.26 10.95
CA GLN A 134 7.68 -0.43 12.15
C GLN A 134 8.60 -1.61 12.54
N ARG A 135 9.66 -1.90 11.77
CA ARG A 135 10.59 -2.98 12.06
C ARG A 135 11.25 -2.77 13.43
N GLY A 136 11.21 -3.81 14.26
CA GLY A 136 11.72 -3.77 15.64
C GLY A 136 10.80 -3.11 16.65
N ILE A 137 9.65 -2.57 16.22
CA ILE A 137 8.64 -1.94 17.08
C ILE A 137 7.39 -2.83 17.18
N VAL A 138 6.92 -3.33 16.03
CA VAL A 138 5.70 -4.15 15.93
C VAL A 138 6.02 -5.47 15.24
N ALA A 139 5.43 -6.55 15.73
CA ALA A 139 5.54 -7.87 15.11
C ALA A 139 4.88 -7.89 13.71
N PRO A 140 5.49 -8.55 12.70
CA PRO A 140 5.03 -8.49 11.31
C PRO A 140 3.60 -9.00 11.12
N GLU A 141 3.15 -9.98 11.91
CA GLU A 141 1.80 -10.55 11.83
C GLU A 141 0.74 -9.50 12.20
N LYS A 142 1.04 -8.63 13.19
CA LYS A 142 0.16 -7.51 13.58
C LYS A 142 0.14 -6.40 12.55
N LEU A 143 1.25 -6.20 11.83
CA LEU A 143 1.32 -5.22 10.74
C LEU A 143 0.56 -5.70 9.52
N TRP A 144 0.61 -6.99 9.23
CA TRP A 144 -0.13 -7.58 8.12
C TRP A 144 -1.64 -7.37 8.24
N ALA A 145 -2.21 -7.51 9.44
CA ALA A 145 -3.61 -7.20 9.71
C ALA A 145 -4.00 -5.73 9.40
N ARG A 146 -3.02 -4.84 9.24
CA ARG A 146 -3.19 -3.42 8.96
C ARG A 146 -2.72 -3.04 7.55
N TYR A 147 -2.22 -4.00 6.78
CA TYR A 147 -1.58 -3.75 5.49
C TYR A 147 -2.54 -3.13 4.48
N GLY A 148 -3.81 -3.57 4.45
CA GLY A 148 -4.84 -2.94 3.63
C GLY A 148 -5.00 -1.45 3.93
N MET A 149 -5.00 -1.06 5.22
CA MET A 149 -5.05 0.35 5.61
C MET A 149 -3.75 1.10 5.31
N MET A 150 -2.59 0.42 5.29
CA MET A 150 -1.34 1.02 4.80
C MET A 150 -1.42 1.33 3.30
N LEU A 151 -1.97 0.42 2.49
CA LEU A 151 -2.20 0.65 1.06
C LEU A 151 -3.15 1.82 0.82
N VAL A 152 -4.26 1.88 1.57
CA VAL A 152 -5.24 2.99 1.49
C VAL A 152 -4.57 4.35 1.79
N ARG A 153 -3.77 4.44 2.87
CA ARG A 153 -3.05 5.68 3.22
C ARG A 153 -1.96 6.03 2.21
N ALA A 154 -1.23 5.03 1.72
CA ALA A 154 -0.21 5.22 0.69
C ALA A 154 -0.83 5.74 -0.61
N GLY A 155 -1.97 5.18 -1.03
CA GLY A 155 -2.71 5.65 -2.20
C GLY A 155 -3.17 7.10 -2.05
N ALA A 156 -3.68 7.47 -0.87
CA ALA A 156 -4.10 8.84 -0.58
C ALA A 156 -2.95 9.85 -0.65
N ARG A 157 -1.78 9.49 -0.11
CA ARG A 157 -0.57 10.31 -0.18
C ARG A 157 -0.13 10.56 -1.62
N LEU A 158 -0.10 9.50 -2.44
CA LEU A 158 0.28 9.59 -3.85
C LEU A 158 -0.71 10.42 -4.67
N ARG A 159 -2.02 10.31 -4.41
CA ARG A 159 -3.03 11.17 -5.03
C ARG A 159 -2.87 12.62 -4.62
N ALA A 160 -2.63 12.91 -3.35
CA ALA A 160 -2.42 14.28 -2.89
C ALA A 160 -1.21 14.95 -3.58
N GLU A 161 -0.16 14.19 -3.89
CA GLU A 161 1.00 14.68 -4.65
C GLU A 161 0.65 15.06 -6.10
N THR A 162 -0.22 14.29 -6.77
CA THR A 162 -0.60 14.55 -8.18
C THR A 162 -1.76 15.55 -8.31
N GLU A 163 -2.69 15.57 -7.36
CA GLU A 163 -3.84 16.47 -7.33
C GLU A 163 -3.46 17.89 -6.95
N ALA A 164 -2.38 18.10 -6.19
CA ALA A 164 -1.92 19.43 -5.77
C ALA A 164 -1.74 20.41 -6.95
N GLU A 165 -1.43 19.89 -8.14
CA GLU A 165 -1.30 20.68 -9.38
C GLU A 165 -2.67 21.11 -9.96
N HIS A 166 -3.73 20.35 -9.69
CA HIS A 166 -5.04 20.47 -10.32
C HIS A 166 -6.11 21.12 -9.44
N VAL A 167 -5.88 21.25 -8.13
CA VAL A 167 -6.86 21.90 -7.26
C VAL A 167 -6.87 23.43 -7.49
N PRO A 168 -8.03 24.06 -7.75
CA PRO A 168 -8.12 25.50 -7.93
C PRO A 168 -7.51 26.29 -6.76
N MET A 169 -6.43 27.02 -7.04
CA MET A 169 -5.75 27.89 -6.07
C MET A 169 -6.23 29.34 -6.15
N THR A 170 -7.32 29.62 -6.86
CA THR A 170 -7.78 31.00 -7.12
C THR A 170 -8.26 31.72 -5.86
N LEU A 171 -8.71 30.98 -4.84
CA LEU A 171 -9.23 31.52 -3.57
C LEU A 171 -8.39 31.10 -2.35
N ARG A 172 -7.22 30.50 -2.54
CA ARG A 172 -6.38 30.01 -1.44
C ARG A 172 -4.90 30.24 -1.71
N MET A 173 -4.11 30.33 -0.65
CA MET A 173 -2.65 30.52 -0.75
C MET A 173 -2.01 29.35 -1.50
N ARG A 174 -1.16 29.67 -2.48
CA ARG A 174 -0.24 28.69 -3.09
C ARG A 174 1.01 28.59 -2.22
N ALA A 175 1.16 27.46 -1.53
CA ALA A 175 2.33 27.19 -0.71
C ALA A 175 3.58 27.10 -1.61
N ALA A 176 4.67 27.76 -1.18
CA ALA A 176 5.98 27.65 -1.78
C ALA A 176 6.89 26.75 -0.91
N PRO A 177 7.99 26.21 -1.48
CA PRO A 177 9.01 25.54 -0.67
C PRO A 177 9.45 26.42 0.51
N GLY A 178 9.43 25.85 1.72
CA GLY A 178 9.78 26.54 2.96
C GLY A 178 8.63 27.28 3.66
N ASP A 179 7.44 27.37 3.07
CA ASP A 179 6.25 27.86 3.77
C ASP A 179 5.73 26.88 4.82
N VAL A 180 6.16 25.62 4.75
CA VAL A 180 6.01 24.64 5.83
C VAL A 180 7.39 24.04 6.08
N SER A 181 7.82 24.06 7.34
CA SER A 181 9.07 23.48 7.79
C SER A 181 8.76 22.43 8.85
N LEU A 182 8.94 21.17 8.50
CA LEU A 182 8.79 20.05 9.42
C LEU A 182 10.10 19.84 10.19
N ARG A 183 10.05 19.87 11.52
CA ARG A 183 11.18 19.49 12.38
C ARG A 183 11.17 18.00 12.66
N GLN A 184 10.01 17.46 13.05
CA GLN A 184 9.86 16.05 13.40
C GLN A 184 8.44 15.58 13.13
N GLY A 185 8.31 14.39 12.54
CA GLY A 185 7.06 13.64 12.48
C GLY A 185 7.20 12.35 13.27
N ARG A 186 6.14 11.92 13.95
CA ARG A 186 6.12 10.65 14.70
C ARG A 186 4.74 10.02 14.65
N GLN A 187 4.67 8.71 14.44
CA GLN A 187 3.44 7.95 14.58
C GLN A 187 3.24 7.57 16.05
N VAL A 188 2.33 8.27 16.74
CA VAL A 188 2.09 8.09 18.18
C VAL A 188 1.03 7.03 18.48
N TYR A 189 0.21 6.68 17.50
CA TYR A 189 -0.76 5.60 17.59
C TYR A 189 -0.90 4.89 16.24
N ALA A 190 -1.00 3.57 16.27
CA ALA A 190 -1.43 2.81 15.11
C ALA A 190 -2.24 1.58 15.53
N ASN A 191 -3.44 1.51 14.99
CA ASN A 191 -4.25 0.30 14.93
C ASN A 191 -4.92 0.18 13.56
N TYR A 192 -6.25 0.14 13.51
CA TYR A 192 -7.00 0.26 12.25
C TYR A 192 -6.72 1.60 11.56
N PHE A 193 -6.65 2.68 12.36
CA PHE A 193 -6.20 4.01 11.94
C PHE A 193 -4.85 4.35 12.55
N ALA A 194 -4.16 5.34 12.01
CA ALA A 194 -2.95 5.90 12.59
C ALA A 194 -3.18 7.33 13.08
N VAL A 195 -2.46 7.72 14.12
CA VAL A 195 -2.32 9.12 14.54
C VAL A 195 -0.85 9.48 14.48
N GLU A 196 -0.56 10.57 13.78
CA GLU A 196 0.76 11.15 13.68
C GLU A 196 0.81 12.50 14.39
N GLU A 197 1.93 12.82 15.00
CA GLU A 197 2.22 14.13 15.53
C GLU A 197 3.36 14.77 14.75
N PHE A 198 3.17 16.03 14.39
CA PHE A 198 4.15 16.83 13.67
C PHE A 198 4.56 18.04 14.51
N ASP A 199 5.86 18.19 14.72
CA ASP A 199 6.48 19.42 15.19
C ASP A 199 6.89 20.23 13.96
N LEU A 200 6.19 21.34 13.71
CA LEU A 200 6.34 22.11 12.49
C LEU A 200 6.24 23.63 12.72
N ARG A 201 6.68 24.36 11.70
CA ARG A 201 6.43 25.80 11.53
C ARG A 201 5.77 26.01 10.17
N PHE A 202 4.94 27.04 10.06
CA PHE A 202 4.31 27.39 8.79
C PHE A 202 4.22 28.91 8.57
N ARG A 203 4.09 29.33 7.32
CA ARG A 203 3.92 30.72 6.91
C ARG A 203 2.56 31.24 7.38
N ARG A 204 2.57 32.39 8.03
CA ARG A 204 1.37 33.11 8.44
C ARG A 204 0.97 34.14 7.38
N PHE A 205 -0.27 34.62 7.43
CA PHE A 205 -0.78 35.64 6.50
C PHE A 205 -0.02 36.97 6.57
N ASP A 206 0.66 37.26 7.68
CA ASP A 206 1.53 38.43 7.83
C ASP A 206 2.90 38.28 7.15
N GLY A 207 3.13 37.17 6.45
CA GLY A 207 4.38 36.88 5.78
C GLY A 207 5.48 36.35 6.70
N GLY A 208 5.29 36.31 8.03
CA GLY A 208 6.24 35.71 8.97
C GLY A 208 6.05 34.20 9.15
N MET A 209 7.05 33.52 9.71
CA MET A 209 6.90 32.12 10.15
C MET A 209 6.27 32.05 11.54
N SER A 210 5.43 31.05 11.77
CA SER A 210 4.93 30.73 13.11
C SER A 210 6.09 30.36 14.06
N PRO A 211 5.86 30.43 15.40
CA PRO A 211 6.60 29.61 16.34
C PRO A 211 6.46 28.11 15.99
N GLU A 212 7.33 27.28 16.56
CA GLU A 212 7.13 25.83 16.48
C GLU A 212 5.83 25.44 17.18
N VAL A 213 5.05 24.60 16.51
CA VAL A 213 3.81 24.04 17.07
C VAL A 213 3.81 22.53 16.90
N ASN A 214 3.12 21.86 17.81
CA ASN A 214 2.78 20.45 17.70
C ASN A 214 1.35 20.29 17.18
N ARG A 215 1.14 19.39 16.21
CA ARG A 215 -0.18 19.05 15.66
C ARG A 215 -0.35 17.55 15.56
N GLY A 216 -1.42 17.03 16.19
CA GLY A 216 -1.90 15.68 15.99
C GLY A 216 -2.77 15.59 14.73
N VAL A 217 -2.52 14.59 13.91
CA VAL A 217 -3.23 14.30 12.66
C VAL A 217 -3.72 12.87 12.71
N PHE A 218 -5.04 12.70 12.58
CA PHE A 218 -5.64 11.40 12.33
C PHE A 218 -5.43 11.05 10.86
N VAL A 219 -4.63 10.04 10.59
CA VAL A 219 -4.26 9.65 9.22
C VAL A 219 -5.28 8.66 8.70
N ALA A 220 -6.20 9.18 7.88
CA ALA A 220 -7.16 8.42 7.10
C ALA A 220 -6.68 8.25 5.66
N GLY A 221 -7.39 7.44 4.88
CA GLY A 221 -7.29 7.49 3.42
C GLY A 221 -8.46 8.28 2.83
N ASP A 222 -8.47 8.39 1.51
CA ASP A 222 -9.55 9.07 0.79
C ASP A 222 -10.79 8.19 0.72
N ALA A 223 -11.93 8.85 0.56
CA ALA A 223 -13.21 8.23 0.31
C ALA A 223 -13.91 8.96 -0.83
N VAL A 224 -14.79 8.22 -1.50
CA VAL A 224 -15.67 8.72 -2.54
C VAL A 224 -17.09 8.72 -2.02
N ILE A 225 -17.87 9.69 -2.49
CA ILE A 225 -19.30 9.78 -2.24
C ILE A 225 -19.97 9.93 -3.59
N VAL A 226 -20.95 9.09 -3.86
CA VAL A 226 -21.77 9.15 -5.07
C VAL A 226 -23.13 9.68 -4.66
N LEU A 227 -23.60 10.75 -5.29
CA LEU A 227 -24.98 11.21 -5.15
C LEU A 227 -25.78 10.78 -6.39
N PRO A 228 -26.47 9.62 -6.37
CA PRO A 228 -27.24 9.19 -7.53
C PRO A 228 -28.43 10.12 -7.70
N TYR A 229 -28.49 10.81 -8.83
CA TYR A 229 -29.54 11.76 -9.17
C TYR A 229 -30.33 11.24 -10.37
N ASP A 230 -31.65 11.17 -10.22
CA ASP A 230 -32.58 10.94 -11.31
C ASP A 230 -33.13 12.29 -11.81
N PRO A 231 -32.67 12.78 -12.98
CA PRO A 231 -33.08 14.07 -13.50
C PRO A 231 -34.53 14.11 -13.99
N LEU A 232 -35.14 12.96 -14.29
CA LEU A 232 -36.54 12.92 -14.73
C LEU A 232 -37.51 13.06 -13.56
N ARG A 233 -37.12 12.53 -12.40
CA ARG A 233 -37.93 12.58 -11.18
C ARG A 233 -37.54 13.72 -10.23
N ASP A 234 -36.41 14.37 -10.51
CA ASP A 234 -35.76 15.36 -9.65
C ASP A 234 -35.56 14.83 -8.22
N ARG A 235 -34.92 13.66 -8.11
CA ARG A 235 -34.73 12.95 -6.84
C ARG A 235 -33.33 12.42 -6.71
N VAL A 236 -32.88 12.30 -5.47
CA VAL A 236 -31.64 11.61 -5.11
C VAL A 236 -31.95 10.30 -4.39
N LEU A 237 -31.09 9.30 -4.59
CA LEU A 237 -31.09 8.06 -3.81
C LEU A 237 -30.18 8.21 -2.60
N LEU A 238 -30.68 7.81 -1.44
CA LEU A 238 -29.91 7.69 -0.20
C LEU A 238 -30.00 6.25 0.31
N ILE A 239 -29.03 5.85 1.11
CA ILE A 239 -29.00 4.61 1.88
C ILE A 239 -29.04 4.93 3.37
N GLU A 240 -29.43 3.95 4.18
CA GLU A 240 -29.38 4.05 5.64
C GLU A 240 -28.32 3.09 6.19
N GLN A 241 -27.35 3.58 6.93
CA GLN A 241 -26.31 2.75 7.54
C GLN A 241 -26.01 3.14 8.99
N PHE A 242 -25.61 2.15 9.78
CA PHE A 242 -25.06 2.37 11.11
C PHE A 242 -23.68 3.05 11.00
N ARG A 243 -23.45 4.10 11.79
CA ARG A 243 -22.16 4.79 11.85
C ARG A 243 -21.58 4.81 13.25
N MET A 244 -20.30 4.41 13.34
CA MET A 244 -19.55 4.36 14.60
C MET A 244 -19.34 5.76 15.22
N GLY A 245 -19.22 6.82 14.41
CA GLY A 245 -19.04 8.20 14.89
C GLY A 245 -20.21 8.68 15.74
N PRO A 246 -21.45 8.70 15.20
CA PRO A 246 -22.67 8.95 15.98
C PRO A 246 -22.79 8.07 17.23
N HIS A 247 -22.57 6.76 17.10
CA HIS A 247 -22.63 5.86 18.26
C HIS A 247 -21.60 6.24 19.34
N GLY A 248 -20.35 6.49 18.95
CA GLY A 248 -19.25 6.82 19.86
C GLY A 248 -19.41 8.16 20.59
N ARG A 249 -20.15 9.12 20.01
CA ARG A 249 -20.51 10.38 20.69
C ARG A 249 -21.76 10.27 21.58
N GLY A 250 -22.35 9.07 21.69
CA GLY A 250 -23.54 8.82 22.52
C GLY A 250 -24.87 9.12 21.83
N ASP A 251 -24.93 9.13 20.50
CA ASP A 251 -26.18 9.28 19.76
C ASP A 251 -27.08 8.05 19.98
N PRO A 252 -28.32 8.21 20.50
CA PRO A 252 -29.24 7.09 20.65
C PRO A 252 -29.79 6.56 19.31
N GLN A 253 -29.57 7.26 18.19
CA GLN A 253 -30.03 6.90 16.85
C GLN A 253 -28.85 6.91 15.85
N PRO A 254 -27.92 5.94 15.90
CA PRO A 254 -26.68 5.97 15.13
C PRO A 254 -26.81 5.53 13.66
N TRP A 255 -28.03 5.33 13.15
CA TRP A 255 -28.30 5.07 11.74
C TRP A 255 -28.53 6.39 11.01
N LEU A 256 -27.76 6.65 9.95
CA LEU A 256 -27.83 7.88 9.18
C LEU A 256 -28.32 7.61 7.76
N LEU A 257 -29.12 8.54 7.23
CA LEU A 257 -29.36 8.64 5.79
C LEU A 257 -28.18 9.35 5.13
N GLU A 258 -27.59 8.71 4.13
CA GLU A 258 -26.43 9.21 3.42
C GLU A 258 -26.39 8.77 1.96
N ALA A 259 -25.54 9.42 1.18
CA ALA A 259 -25.22 8.99 -0.17
C ALA A 259 -24.30 7.75 -0.13
N PRO A 260 -24.41 6.80 -1.08
CA PRO A 260 -23.47 5.70 -1.21
C PRO A 260 -22.02 6.19 -1.21
N ALA A 261 -21.17 5.57 -0.40
CA ALA A 261 -19.83 6.05 -0.16
C ALA A 261 -18.92 4.98 0.41
N GLY A 262 -17.65 5.05 0.02
CA GLY A 262 -16.65 4.19 0.61
C GLY A 262 -15.23 4.60 0.29
N ARG A 263 -14.28 3.81 0.79
CA ARG A 263 -12.86 4.17 0.71
C ARG A 263 -12.34 3.91 -0.69
N VAL A 264 -11.36 4.72 -1.08
CA VAL A 264 -10.57 4.43 -2.28
C VAL A 264 -9.44 3.50 -1.88
N ASP A 265 -9.46 2.28 -2.40
CA ASP A 265 -8.41 1.30 -2.14
C ASP A 265 -7.07 1.74 -2.75
N GLY A 266 -5.96 1.20 -2.24
CA GLY A 266 -4.62 1.70 -2.60
C GLY A 266 -4.29 1.62 -4.09
N GLY A 267 -4.74 0.59 -4.79
CA GLY A 267 -4.54 0.38 -6.23
C GLY A 267 -5.77 0.70 -7.08
N GLU A 268 -6.68 1.52 -6.56
CA GLU A 268 -7.95 1.89 -7.16
C GLU A 268 -7.99 3.41 -7.42
N THR A 269 -8.64 3.83 -8.52
CA THR A 269 -8.90 5.26 -8.77
C THR A 269 -10.18 5.71 -8.06
N PRO A 270 -10.35 6.99 -7.74
CA PRO A 270 -11.60 7.49 -7.17
C PRO A 270 -12.84 7.13 -8.01
N GLU A 271 -12.75 7.18 -9.34
CA GLU A 271 -13.87 6.83 -10.22
C GLU A 271 -14.21 5.34 -10.18
N ALA A 272 -13.20 4.47 -10.10
CA ALA A 272 -13.40 3.03 -9.96
C ALA A 272 -14.05 2.71 -8.60
N ALA A 273 -13.55 3.32 -7.53
CA ALA A 273 -14.15 3.20 -6.19
C ALA A 273 -15.61 3.66 -6.20
N ALA A 274 -15.90 4.81 -6.84
CA ALA A 274 -17.25 5.36 -6.90
C ALA A 274 -18.22 4.39 -7.59
N ARG A 275 -17.81 3.76 -8.69
CA ARG A 275 -18.61 2.74 -9.39
C ARG A 275 -18.84 1.50 -8.55
N ARG A 276 -17.77 0.99 -7.91
CA ARG A 276 -17.83 -0.18 -7.02
C ARG A 276 -18.80 0.06 -5.86
N GLU A 277 -18.68 1.20 -5.16
CA GLU A 277 -19.55 1.54 -4.02
C GLU A 277 -21.01 1.75 -4.45
N ALA A 278 -21.26 2.36 -5.62
CA ALA A 278 -22.61 2.51 -6.15
C ALA A 278 -23.28 1.15 -6.46
N GLU A 279 -22.52 0.18 -6.96
CA GLU A 279 -23.00 -1.18 -7.20
C GLU A 279 -23.19 -1.94 -5.88
N GLU A 280 -22.20 -1.93 -4.99
CA GLU A 280 -22.21 -2.68 -3.73
C GLU A 280 -23.31 -2.21 -2.77
N GLU A 281 -23.48 -0.89 -2.59
CA GLU A 281 -24.40 -0.34 -1.60
C GLU A 281 -25.80 -0.04 -2.15
N ALA A 282 -25.91 0.29 -3.43
CA ALA A 282 -27.16 0.74 -4.06
C ALA A 282 -27.59 -0.08 -5.29
N ARG A 283 -26.79 -1.05 -5.74
CA ARG A 283 -27.05 -1.88 -6.94
C ARG A 283 -27.26 -1.05 -8.20
N LEU A 284 -26.50 0.04 -8.32
CA LEU A 284 -26.50 0.92 -9.49
C LEU A 284 -25.28 0.61 -10.37
N ALA A 285 -25.48 0.59 -11.69
CA ALA A 285 -24.44 0.34 -12.69
C ALA A 285 -23.97 1.64 -13.37
#